data_AF-A0A5D2B5L2-F1
#
_entry.id   AF-A0A5D2B5L2-F1
#
_cell.length_a   1.000
_cell.length_b   1.000
_cell.length_c   1.000
_cell.angle_alpha   90.00
_cell.angle_beta   90.00
_cell.angle_gamma   90.00
#
_symmetry.space_group_name_H-M   'P 1'
#
loop_
_entity.id
_entity.type
_entity.pdbx_description
1 polymer ?
#
loop_
_entity_poly.entity_id
_entity_poly.type
_entity_poly.pdbx_seq_one_letter_code
_entity_poly.pdbx_strand_id
1 'polypeptide(L)' 'MLFILVRIQLFMVDINVRYHWIREVLKVKLIELEKIHTDDNGANMLTKALPRETFEACCLIVNMANTPMSWEGEIF' A
#
# COMPACT_ATOMS: atom_id res chain seq x y z
N MET A 1 -16.69 -14.46 18.95
CA MET A 1 -17.35 -14.40 17.62
C MET A 1 -17.93 -13.02 17.32
N LEU A 2 -18.75 -12.43 18.20
CA LEU A 2 -19.38 -11.11 17.99
C LEU A 2 -18.40 -9.93 17.85
N PHE A 3 -17.32 -9.91 18.64
CA PHE A 3 -16.29 -8.85 18.58
C PHE A 3 -15.51 -8.82 17.26
N ILE A 4 -15.31 -9.99 16.64
CA ILE A 4 -14.61 -10.11 15.36
C ILE A 4 -15.50 -9.56 14.23
N LEU A 5 -16.80 -9.86 14.27
CA LEU A 5 -17.78 -9.33 13.32
C LEU A 5 -17.89 -7.80 13.41
N VAL A 6 -17.96 -7.23 14.62
CA VAL A 6 -18.02 -5.77 14.82
C VAL A 6 -16.76 -5.07 14.31
N ARG A 7 -15.57 -5.66 14.52
CA ARG A 7 -14.31 -5.12 14.01
C ARG A 7 -14.20 -5.20 12.50
N ILE A 8 -14.64 -6.30 11.88
CA ILE A 8 -14.73 -6.43 10.42
C ILE A 8 -15.69 -5.39 9.85
N GLN A 9 -16.85 -5.21 10.48
CA GLN A 9 -17.88 -4.27 10.00
C GLN A 9 -17.42 -2.80 10.12
N LEU A 10 -16.76 -2.44 11.21
CA LEU A 10 -16.16 -1.11 11.40
C LEU A 10 -15.04 -0.85 10.39
N PHE A 11 -14.17 -1.83 10.14
CA PHE A 11 -13.09 -1.73 9.16
C PHE A 11 -13.63 -1.61 7.72
N MET A 12 -14.69 -2.37 7.40
CA MET A 12 -15.35 -2.29 6.09
C MET A 12 -16.01 -0.94 5.83
N VAL A 13 -16.61 -0.29 6.84
CA VAL A 13 -17.17 1.07 6.72
C VAL A 13 -16.06 2.08 6.41
N ASP A 14 -14.95 1.99 7.13
CA ASP A 14 -13.81 2.89 6.94
C ASP A 14 -13.15 2.70 5.56
N ILE A 15 -13.06 1.47 5.06
CA ILE A 15 -12.68 1.21 3.66
C ILE A 15 -13.72 1.85 2.72
N ASN A 16 -15.01 1.60 2.92
CA ASN A 16 -16.02 2.07 1.99
C ASN A 16 -16.05 3.61 1.87
N VAL A 17 -15.79 4.32 2.97
CA VAL A 17 -15.65 5.79 2.99
C VAL A 17 -14.35 6.23 2.31
N ARG A 18 -13.20 5.64 2.67
CA ARG A 18 -11.89 6.01 2.11
C ARG A 18 -11.80 5.76 0.60
N TYR A 19 -12.49 4.75 0.09
CA TYR A 19 -12.50 4.38 -1.32
C TYR A 19 -13.78 4.83 -2.07
N HIS A 20 -14.61 5.68 -1.45
CA HIS A 20 -15.86 6.16 -2.05
C HIS A 20 -15.62 6.83 -3.41
N TRP A 21 -14.65 7.74 -3.49
CA TRP A 21 -14.32 8.43 -4.74
C TRP A 21 -13.92 7.46 -5.85
N ILE A 22 -13.06 6.47 -5.56
CA ILE A 22 -12.63 5.46 -6.54
C ILE A 22 -13.81 4.62 -7.04
N ARG A 23 -14.77 4.27 -6.16
CA ARG A 23 -16.00 3.58 -6.56
C ARG A 23 -16.86 4.42 -7.49
N GLU A 24 -16.98 5.73 -7.26
CA GLU A 24 -17.72 6.61 -8.16
C GLU A 24 -17.05 6.71 -9.53
N VAL A 25 -15.72 6.83 -9.57
CA VAL A 25 -14.94 6.85 -10.83
C VAL A 25 -15.07 5.52 -11.60
N LEU A 26 -15.09 4.39 -10.90
CA LEU A 26 -15.39 3.07 -11.48
C LEU A 26 -16.84 2.97 -12.01
N LYS A 27 -17.83 3.50 -11.28
CA LYS A 27 -19.25 3.49 -11.70
C LYS A 27 -19.47 4.27 -12.99
N VAL A 28 -18.81 5.41 -13.14
CA VAL A 28 -18.86 6.21 -14.39
C VAL A 28 -17.94 5.67 -15.48
N LYS A 29 -17.31 4.50 -15.26
CA LYS A 29 -16.41 3.80 -16.19
C LYS A 29 -15.25 4.66 -16.68
N LEU A 30 -14.79 5.61 -15.86
CA LEU A 30 -13.64 6.44 -16.19
C LEU A 30 -12.32 5.68 -15.97
N ILE A 31 -12.35 4.65 -15.12
CA ILE A 31 -11.26 3.69 -14.92
C ILE A 31 -11.82 2.27 -14.90
N GLU A 32 -11.01 1.29 -15.26
CA GLU A 32 -11.32 -0.13 -15.13
C GLU A 32 -10.36 -0.76 -14.11
N LEU A 33 -10.88 -1.66 -13.28
CA LEU A 33 -10.09 -2.35 -12.28
C LEU A 33 -9.77 -3.77 -12.76
N GLU A 34 -8.51 -4.03 -13.07
CA GLU A 34 -8.02 -5.37 -13.38
C GLU A 34 -7.41 -6.00 -12.12
N LYS A 35 -7.87 -7.21 -11.77
CA LYS A 35 -7.27 -7.99 -10.68
C LYS A 35 -6.12 -8.82 -11.25
N ILE A 36 -4.90 -8.35 -11.00
CA ILE A 36 -3.67 -9.07 -11.35
C ILE A 36 -3.32 -10.05 -10.22
N HIS A 37 -2.96 -11.28 -10.57
CA HIS A 37 -2.49 -12.27 -9.59
C HIS A 37 -1.13 -11.84 -8.99
N THR A 38 -0.87 -12.19 -7.73
CA THR A 38 0.32 -11.71 -7.00
C THR A 38 1.64 -12.08 -7.69
N ASP A 39 1.69 -13.25 -8.33
CA ASP A 39 2.88 -13.73 -9.04
C ASP A 39 3.09 -13.01 -10.39
N ASP A 40 2.00 -12.48 -10.97
CA ASP A 40 2.02 -11.73 -12.22
C ASP A 40 2.15 -10.21 -12.00
N ASN A 41 2.00 -9.76 -10.75
CA ASN A 41 2.09 -8.35 -10.39
C ASN A 41 3.57 -7.94 -10.19
N GLY A 42 4.21 -7.42 -11.23
CA GLY A 42 5.58 -6.91 -11.14
C GLY A 42 5.78 -5.80 -10.09
N ALA A 43 4.75 -5.01 -9.81
CA ALA A 43 4.79 -3.98 -8.77
C ALA A 43 4.73 -4.56 -7.34
N ASN A 44 4.32 -5.82 -7.17
CA ASN A 44 4.30 -6.50 -5.87
C ASN A 44 5.68 -6.49 -5.20
N MET A 45 6.74 -6.63 -6.00
CA MET A 45 8.13 -6.55 -5.51
C MET A 45 8.46 -5.16 -4.95
N LEU A 46 7.87 -4.10 -5.50
CA LEU A 46 8.09 -2.71 -5.08
C LEU A 46 7.23 -2.32 -3.87
N THR A 47 6.12 -3.01 -3.65
CA THR A 47 5.23 -2.76 -2.50
C THR A 47 5.63 -3.54 -1.25
N LYS A 48 6.50 -4.55 -1.39
CA LYS A 48 7.03 -5.28 -0.24
C LYS A 48 8.09 -4.44 0.45
N ALA A 49 8.08 -4.48 1.78
CA ALA A 49 9.13 -3.87 2.58
C ALA A 49 10.48 -4.45 2.16
N LEU A 50 11.38 -3.59 1.72
CA LEU A 50 12.75 -3.98 1.42
C LEU A 50 13.50 -4.19 2.73
N PRO A 51 14.34 -5.23 2.84
CA PRO A 51 15.30 -5.32 3.93
C PRO A 51 16.13 -4.03 3.98
N ARG A 52 16.41 -3.55 5.19
CA ARG A 52 17.09 -2.26 5.42
C ARG A 52 18.38 -2.14 4.61
N GLU A 53 19.20 -3.18 4.59
CA GLU A 53 20.47 -3.22 3.86
C GLU A 53 20.29 -3.05 2.35
N THR A 54 19.27 -3.71 1.78
CA THR A 54 18.93 -3.59 0.36
C THR A 54 18.38 -2.21 0.04
N PHE A 55 17.55 -1.65 0.91
CA PHE A 55 17.02 -0.29 0.77
C PHE A 55 18.14 0.75 0.82
N GLU A 56 19.07 0.65 1.77
CA GLU A 56 20.23 1.54 1.88
C GLU A 56 21.13 1.45 0.65
N ALA A 57 21.40 0.24 0.14
CA ALA A 57 22.13 0.04 -1.10
C ALA A 57 21.43 0.69 -2.31
N CYS A 58 20.09 0.54 -2.43
CA CYS A 58 19.31 1.23 -3.46
C CYS A 58 19.42 2.75 -3.35
N CYS A 59 19.34 3.33 -2.15
CA CYS A 59 19.48 4.77 -1.94
C CYS A 59 20.87 5.30 -2.35
N LEU A 60 21.92 4.52 -2.08
CA LEU A 60 23.28 4.83 -2.53
C LEU A 60 23.41 4.75 -4.06
N ILE A 61 22.84 3.73 -4.70
CA ILE A 61 22.86 3.55 -6.16
C ILE A 61 22.08 4.66 -6.88
N VAL A 62 20.92 5.06 -6.35
CA VAL A 62 20.08 6.14 -6.89
C VAL A 62 20.67 7.53 -6.57
N ASN A 63 21.84 7.58 -5.91
CA ASN A 63 22.55 8.80 -5.54
C ASN A 63 21.71 9.75 -4.68
N MET A 64 20.82 9.21 -3.84
CA MET A 64 20.05 9.96 -2.83
C MET A 64 20.90 10.26 -1.58
N ALA A 65 22.19 10.53 -1.76
CA ALA A 65 23.19 10.48 -0.68
C ALA A 65 23.32 11.76 0.16
N ASN A 66 22.45 12.77 0.02
CA ASN A 66 22.70 14.08 0.64
C ASN A 66 21.63 14.60 1.60
N THR A 67 20.78 13.75 2.18
CA THR A 67 20.03 14.13 3.39
C THR A 67 20.03 12.99 4.40
N PRO A 68 20.39 13.24 5.68
CA PRO A 68 20.21 12.24 6.72
C PRO A 68 18.71 12.12 6.97
N MET A 69 18.07 11.16 6.30
CA MET A 69 16.67 10.85 6.54
C MET A 69 16.59 10.01 7.82
N SER A 70 16.48 10.69 8.95
CA SER A 70 16.23 10.08 10.26
C SER A 70 14.81 9.52 10.26
N TRP A 71 14.68 8.24 9.90
CA TRP A 71 13.43 7.50 10.08
C TRP A 71 13.31 7.06 11.55
N GLU A 72 12.83 7.95 12.42
CA GLU A 72 12.19 7.55 13.66
C GLU A 72 10.73 7.24 13.33
N GLY A 73 10.44 5.97 13.05
CA GLY A 73 9.11 5.53 12.70
C GLY A 73 8.97 4.04 12.95
N GLU A 74 8.25 3.71 14.01
CA GLU A 74 7.95 2.37 14.49
C GLU A 74 7.36 1.48 13.38
N ILE A 75 7.81 0.23 13.40
CA ILE A 75 7.34 -0.86 12.57
C ILE A 75 5.85 -1.10 12.92
N PHE A 76 4.96 -0.89 11.94
CA PHE A 76 3.63 -1.51 11.93
C PHE A 76 3.74 -3.02 11.73
#